data_AF-A0A9X9ADS9-F1
#
_entry.id   AF-A0A9X9ADS9-F1
#
_cell.length_a   1.000
_cell.length_b   1.000
_cell.length_c   1.000
_cell.angle_alpha   90.00
_cell.angle_beta   90.00
_cell.angle_gamma   90.00
#
_symmetry.space_group_name_H-M   'P 1'
#
loop_
_entity.id
_entity.type
_entity.pdbx_description
1 polymer ?
#
loop_
_entity_poly.entity_id
_entity_poly.type
_entity_poly.pdbx_seq_one_letter_code
_entity_poly.pdbx_strand_id
1 'polypeptide(L)'
;MKMKQITYKLFMTTSLILLSFAVLIYLTLYFFLPTFYEQYKTDQLQTGINEIIDKSKNLTFQDAIPLFDEYAKKNNAMLYLQNKEGVIIYSPSFSFIQSGTQKTVVTKATRFENASTLSNSYNVTKPIQFQDGSLTLIVFATFQPIDEASQV
;
A
#
# COMPACT_ATOMS: atom_id res chain seq x y z
N MET A 1 -24.81 1.66 58.18
CA MET A 1 -23.79 2.52 57.54
C MET A 1 -22.59 1.77 56.93
N LYS A 2 -22.23 0.56 57.41
CA LYS A 2 -21.09 -0.23 56.88
C LYS A 2 -21.29 -0.82 55.48
N MET A 3 -22.50 -1.25 55.10
CA MET A 3 -22.77 -1.82 53.76
C MET A 3 -22.50 -0.83 52.61
N LYS A 4 -22.85 0.45 52.77
CA LYS A 4 -22.59 1.49 51.75
C LYS A 4 -21.08 1.67 51.46
N GLN A 5 -20.21 1.49 52.47
CA GLN A 5 -18.76 1.54 52.30
C GLN A 5 -18.21 0.33 51.55
N ILE A 6 -18.79 -0.87 51.75
CA ILE A 6 -18.36 -2.09 51.03
C ILE A 6 -18.76 -1.99 49.56
N THR A 7 -20.00 -1.59 49.27
CA THR A 7 -20.47 -1.39 47.89
C THR A 7 -19.67 -0.30 47.18
N TYR A 8 -19.37 0.81 47.84
CA TYR A 8 -18.53 1.88 47.28
C TYR A 8 -17.09 1.41 47.01
N LYS A 9 -16.47 0.66 47.93
CA LYS A 9 -15.14 0.07 47.72
C LYS A 9 -15.13 -0.87 46.52
N LEU A 10 -16.16 -1.72 46.39
CA LEU A 10 -16.29 -2.64 45.27
C LEU A 10 -16.45 -1.88 43.95
N PHE A 11 -17.32 -0.86 43.93
CA PHE A 11 -17.49 0.01 42.76
C PHE A 11 -16.18 0.72 42.38
N MET A 12 -15.47 1.27 43.35
CA MET A 12 -14.22 1.99 43.10
C MET A 12 -13.11 1.07 42.59
N THR A 13 -12.99 -0.14 43.15
CA THR A 13 -12.05 -1.15 42.64
C THR A 13 -12.40 -1.56 41.21
N THR A 14 -13.67 -1.86 40.93
CA THR A 14 -14.11 -2.22 39.57
C THR A 14 -13.89 -1.07 38.58
N SER A 15 -14.18 0.17 38.97
CA SER A 15 -13.94 1.36 38.14
C SER A 15 -12.45 1.57 37.87
N LEU A 16 -11.58 1.41 38.89
CA LEU A 16 -10.13 1.52 38.73
C LEU A 16 -9.58 0.43 37.81
N ILE A 17 -10.08 -0.81 37.93
CA ILE A 17 -9.71 -1.90 37.04
C ILE A 17 -10.12 -1.57 35.60
N LEU A 18 -11.36 -1.13 35.39
CA LEU A 18 -11.86 -0.78 34.06
C LEU A 18 -11.06 0.38 33.45
N LEU A 19 -10.78 1.42 34.22
CA LEU A 19 -9.96 2.56 33.79
C LEU A 19 -8.54 2.10 33.42
N SER A 20 -7.95 1.22 34.22
CA SER A 20 -6.61 0.68 33.95
C SER A 20 -6.58 -0.11 32.64
N PHE A 21 -7.58 -0.96 32.39
CA PHE A 21 -7.69 -1.69 31.13
C PHE A 21 -7.94 -0.74 29.94
N ALA A 22 -8.79 0.27 30.09
CA ALA A 22 -9.04 1.25 29.04
C ALA A 22 -7.75 1.99 28.65
N VAL A 23 -6.96 2.44 29.65
CA VAL A 23 -5.67 3.09 29.41
C VAL A 23 -4.68 2.13 28.74
N LEU A 24 -4.59 0.87 29.20
CA LEU A 24 -3.71 -0.14 28.59
C LEU A 24 -4.07 -0.44 27.13
N ILE A 25 -5.36 -0.59 26.83
CA ILE A 25 -5.84 -0.79 25.46
C ILE A 25 -5.50 0.44 24.61
N TYR A 26 -5.76 1.65 25.13
CA TYR A 26 -5.46 2.89 24.42
C TYR A 26 -3.97 3.01 24.08
N LEU A 27 -3.09 2.77 25.06
CA LEU A 27 -1.64 2.79 24.84
C LEU A 27 -1.21 1.73 23.83
N THR A 28 -1.79 0.53 23.91
CA THR A 28 -1.48 -0.54 22.95
C THR A 28 -1.85 -0.12 21.53
N LEU A 29 -3.07 0.40 21.32
CA LEU A 29 -3.48 0.87 20.00
C LEU A 29 -2.62 2.06 19.54
N TYR A 30 -2.34 3.01 20.42
CA TYR A 30 -1.56 4.20 20.09
C TYR A 30 -0.15 3.85 19.60
N PHE A 31 0.55 2.93 20.26
CA PHE A 31 1.92 2.57 19.88
C PHE A 31 2.00 1.48 18.81
N PHE A 32 1.11 0.49 18.83
CA PHE A 32 1.24 -0.69 17.97
C PHE A 32 0.49 -0.53 16.65
N LEU A 33 -0.65 0.17 16.61
CA LEU A 33 -1.46 0.27 15.40
C LEU A 33 -0.72 0.92 14.23
N PRO A 34 0.03 2.04 14.40
CA PRO A 34 0.73 2.67 13.30
C PRO A 34 1.78 1.76 12.67
N THR A 35 2.67 1.22 13.50
CA THR A 35 3.74 0.31 13.07
C THR A 35 3.19 -0.95 12.42
N PHE A 36 2.16 -1.56 13.03
CA PHE A 36 1.54 -2.76 12.49
C PHE A 36 0.88 -2.50 11.13
N TYR A 37 0.19 -1.37 10.96
CA TYR A 37 -0.45 -1.02 9.70
C TYR A 37 0.58 -0.82 8.58
N GLU A 38 1.63 -0.03 8.82
CA GLU A 38 2.66 0.23 7.83
C GLU A 38 3.40 -1.05 7.41
N GLN A 39 3.77 -1.87 8.38
CA GLN A 39 4.44 -3.14 8.10
C GLN A 39 3.53 -4.08 7.30
N TYR A 40 2.29 -4.29 7.74
CA TYR A 40 1.34 -5.14 7.05
C TYR A 40 1.10 -4.70 5.60
N LYS A 41 0.93 -3.39 5.37
CA LYS A 41 0.74 -2.85 4.02
C LYS A 41 1.98 -3.00 3.15
N THR A 42 3.15 -2.75 3.71
CA THR A 42 4.44 -2.93 3.01
C THR A 42 4.64 -4.38 2.59
N ASP A 43 4.40 -5.32 3.51
CA ASP A 43 4.55 -6.75 3.26
C ASP A 43 3.54 -7.24 2.20
N GLN A 44 2.29 -6.76 2.26
CA GLN A 44 1.27 -7.06 1.26
C GLN A 44 1.68 -6.56 -0.14
N LEU A 45 2.16 -5.32 -0.25
CA LEU A 45 2.60 -4.73 -1.51
C LEU A 45 3.79 -5.51 -2.09
N GLN A 46 4.81 -5.76 -1.26
CA GLN A 46 6.03 -6.45 -1.66
C GLN A 46 5.75 -7.90 -2.09
N THR A 47 4.92 -8.63 -1.33
CA THR A 47 4.54 -10.01 -1.67
C THR A 47 3.80 -10.04 -3.00
N GLY A 48 2.82 -9.15 -3.21
CA GLY A 48 2.10 -9.08 -4.48
C GLY A 48 2.98 -8.72 -5.68
N ILE A 49 3.97 -7.82 -5.50
CA ILE A 49 4.95 -7.51 -6.56
C ILE A 49 5.77 -8.74 -6.92
N ASN A 50 6.28 -9.47 -5.91
CA ASN A 50 7.06 -10.67 -6.14
C ASN A 50 6.24 -11.76 -6.86
N GLU A 51 4.96 -11.92 -6.50
CA GLU A 51 4.06 -12.85 -7.19
C GLU A 51 3.84 -12.48 -8.65
N ILE A 52 3.61 -11.21 -8.97
CA ILE A 52 3.41 -10.77 -10.36
C ILE A 52 4.69 -10.96 -11.16
N ILE A 53 5.85 -10.59 -10.60
CA ILE A 53 7.14 -10.78 -11.26
C ILE A 53 7.37 -12.26 -11.55
N ASP A 54 7.07 -13.14 -10.60
CA ASP A 54 7.29 -14.57 -10.77
C ASP A 54 6.34 -15.19 -11.80
N LYS A 55 5.04 -14.86 -11.73
CA LYS A 55 4.03 -15.30 -12.71
C LYS A 55 4.33 -14.78 -14.12
N SER A 56 4.81 -13.55 -14.24
CA SER A 56 5.07 -12.90 -15.54
C SER A 56 6.19 -13.56 -16.33
N LYS A 57 7.15 -14.24 -15.69
CA LYS A 57 8.28 -14.90 -16.38
C LYS A 57 7.83 -15.91 -17.43
N ASN A 58 6.70 -16.57 -17.19
CA ASN A 58 6.16 -17.62 -18.04
C ASN A 58 5.00 -17.13 -18.93
N LEU A 59 4.78 -15.81 -19.00
CA LEU A 59 3.71 -15.21 -19.79
C LEU A 59 4.29 -14.25 -20.82
N THR A 60 3.56 -14.05 -21.92
CA THR A 60 3.81 -12.91 -22.80
C THR A 60 3.40 -11.62 -22.08
N PHE A 61 3.93 -10.49 -22.51
CA PHE A 61 3.55 -9.19 -21.96
C PHE A 61 2.03 -8.96 -21.99
N GLN A 62 1.35 -9.34 -23.08
CA GLN A 62 -0.10 -9.19 -23.22
C GLN A 62 -0.87 -10.07 -22.23
N ASP A 63 -0.45 -11.32 -22.04
CA ASP A 63 -1.11 -12.25 -21.10
C ASP A 63 -0.87 -11.86 -19.63
N ALA A 64 0.19 -11.10 -19.35
CA ALA A 64 0.50 -10.61 -18.02
C ALA A 64 -0.28 -9.35 -17.63
N ILE A 65 -0.89 -8.62 -18.59
CA ILE A 65 -1.67 -7.40 -18.34
C ILE A 65 -2.69 -7.54 -17.18
N PRO A 66 -3.52 -8.59 -17.14
CA PRO A 66 -4.51 -8.75 -16.07
C PRO A 66 -3.90 -8.83 -14.66
N LEU A 67 -2.67 -9.32 -14.52
CA LEU A 67 -1.98 -9.41 -13.23
C LEU A 67 -1.68 -8.02 -12.66
N PHE A 68 -1.28 -7.09 -13.53
CA PHE A 68 -1.00 -5.71 -13.13
C PHE A 68 -2.28 -4.95 -12.78
N ASP A 69 -3.35 -5.18 -13.54
CA ASP A 69 -4.66 -4.56 -13.30
C ASP A 69 -5.26 -4.99 -11.98
N GLU A 70 -5.24 -6.30 -11.71
CA GLU A 70 -5.73 -6.86 -10.46
C GLU A 70 -4.92 -6.31 -9.27
N TYR A 71 -3.60 -6.25 -9.40
CA TYR A 71 -2.74 -5.72 -8.35
C TYR A 71 -2.99 -4.24 -8.07
N ALA A 72 -3.04 -3.41 -9.11
CA ALA A 72 -3.30 -1.98 -8.98
C ALA A 72 -4.65 -1.73 -8.31
N LYS A 73 -5.69 -2.46 -8.74
CA LYS A 73 -7.04 -2.38 -8.17
C LYS A 73 -7.09 -2.85 -6.71
N LYS A 74 -6.50 -4.01 -6.41
CA LYS A 74 -6.52 -4.62 -5.07
C LYS A 74 -5.78 -3.78 -4.03
N ASN A 75 -4.67 -3.16 -4.43
CA ASN A 75 -3.80 -2.44 -3.52
C ASN A 75 -3.96 -0.91 -3.59
N ASN A 76 -4.87 -0.41 -4.43
CA ASN A 76 -5.00 1.02 -4.75
C ASN A 76 -3.63 1.67 -5.04
N ALA A 77 -2.80 0.94 -5.79
CA ALA A 77 -1.42 1.32 -6.07
C ALA A 77 -1.32 1.86 -7.51
N MET A 78 -0.61 2.97 -7.68
CA MET A 78 -0.21 3.44 -8.98
C MET A 78 0.91 2.56 -9.49
N LEU A 79 0.72 1.99 -10.67
CA LEU A 79 1.68 1.06 -11.27
C LEU A 79 1.88 1.40 -12.74
N TYR A 80 3.12 1.33 -13.20
CA TYR A 80 3.43 1.44 -14.62
C TYR A 80 4.67 0.64 -15.01
N LEU A 81 4.70 0.23 -16.27
CA LEU A 81 5.82 -0.47 -16.88
C LEU A 81 6.54 0.46 -17.84
N GLN A 82 7.87 0.49 -17.78
CA GLN A 82 8.70 1.28 -18.69
C GLN A 82 9.73 0.42 -19.41
N ASN A 83 10.11 0.83 -20.62
CA ASN A 83 11.24 0.25 -21.34
C ASN A 83 12.58 0.81 -20.83
N LYS A 84 13.68 0.39 -21.44
CA LYS A 84 15.05 0.81 -21.07
C LYS A 84 15.29 2.31 -21.31
N GLU A 85 14.53 2.90 -22.23
CA GLU A 85 14.57 4.31 -22.59
C GLU A 85 13.78 5.20 -21.61
N GLY A 86 13.14 4.61 -20.60
CA GLY A 86 12.33 5.32 -19.59
C GLY A 86 10.95 5.71 -20.09
N VAL A 87 10.48 5.08 -21.17
CA VAL A 87 9.17 5.32 -21.76
C VAL A 87 8.15 4.41 -21.11
N ILE A 88 7.03 4.98 -20.67
CA ILE A 88 5.92 4.20 -20.14
C ILE A 88 5.24 3.43 -21.27
N ILE A 89 5.26 2.10 -21.18
CA ILE A 89 4.63 1.18 -22.14
C ILE A 89 3.22 0.80 -21.68
N TYR A 90 2.98 0.76 -20.38
CA TYR A 90 1.69 0.35 -19.81
C TYR A 90 1.44 0.96 -18.44
N SER A 91 0.17 1.26 -18.16
CA SER A 91 -0.33 1.51 -16.81
C SER A 91 -1.83 1.24 -16.72
N PRO A 92 -2.31 0.59 -15.64
CA PRO A 92 -3.74 0.46 -15.36
C PRO A 92 -4.42 1.79 -15.02
N SER A 93 -3.66 2.77 -14.52
CA SER A 93 -4.20 3.98 -13.89
C SER A 93 -4.46 5.13 -14.86
N PHE A 94 -3.89 5.08 -16.07
CA PHE A 94 -4.13 6.09 -17.10
C PHE A 94 -4.24 5.45 -18.48
N SER A 95 -5.32 5.78 -19.19
CA SER A 95 -5.44 5.50 -20.61
C SER A 95 -4.78 6.65 -21.38
N PHE A 96 -3.70 6.36 -22.09
CA PHE A 96 -3.10 7.32 -23.00
C PHE A 96 -3.98 7.44 -24.25
N ILE A 97 -4.86 8.44 -24.30
CA ILE A 97 -5.62 8.77 -25.51
C ILE A 97 -4.82 9.81 -26.29
N GLN A 98 -4.47 9.51 -27.54
CA GLN A 98 -4.15 10.53 -28.54
C GLN A 98 -4.95 10.24 -29.82
N SER A 99 -5.67 11.27 -30.26
CA SER A 99 -6.37 11.46 -31.53
C SER A 99 -6.34 10.29 -32.53
N GLY A 100 -7.40 9.50 -32.54
CA GLY A 100 -7.93 8.83 -33.74
C GLY A 100 -7.13 7.65 -34.34
N THR A 101 -5.99 7.24 -33.78
CA THR A 101 -5.33 6.00 -34.22
C THR A 101 -4.54 5.40 -33.07
N GLN A 102 -4.88 4.18 -32.68
CA GLN A 102 -4.14 3.40 -31.68
C GLN A 102 -2.67 3.23 -32.13
N LYS A 103 -1.81 4.13 -31.68
CA LYS A 103 -0.35 3.95 -31.62
C LYS A 103 0.11 4.42 -30.26
N THR A 104 0.77 3.53 -29.54
CA THR A 104 1.35 3.72 -28.20
C THR A 104 2.13 5.03 -28.14
N VAL A 105 1.58 6.04 -27.45
CA VAL A 105 2.26 7.32 -27.26
C VAL A 105 3.24 7.21 -26.11
N VAL A 106 4.50 7.12 -26.51
CA VAL A 106 5.73 7.07 -25.74
C VAL A 106 5.90 8.38 -24.95
N THR A 107 5.49 8.42 -23.68
CA THR A 107 5.86 9.52 -22.76
C THR A 107 7.06 9.08 -21.93
N LYS A 108 8.16 9.83 -22.02
CA LYS A 108 9.34 9.63 -21.16
C LYS A 108 8.95 10.03 -19.73
N ALA A 109 8.94 9.07 -18.82
CA ALA A 109 8.68 9.36 -17.42
C ALA A 109 9.82 10.25 -16.89
N THR A 110 9.52 11.46 -16.46
CA THR A 110 10.39 12.16 -15.50
C THR A 110 10.41 11.31 -14.25
N ARG A 111 11.59 10.74 -13.95
CA ARG A 111 11.83 9.97 -12.72
C ARG A 111 11.32 10.80 -11.55
N PHE A 112 10.40 10.25 -10.76
CA PHE A 112 9.99 10.87 -9.49
C PHE A 112 11.18 10.79 -8.53
N GLU A 113 12.18 11.66 -8.71
CA GLU A 113 13.46 11.60 -7.97
C GLU A 113 13.30 11.94 -6.48
N ASN A 114 12.12 12.40 -6.03
CA ASN A 114 11.86 12.83 -4.66
C ASN A 114 10.66 12.11 -3.98
N ALA A 115 10.45 10.83 -4.28
CA ALA A 115 9.44 10.03 -3.56
C ALA A 115 9.98 9.38 -2.27
N SER A 116 11.31 9.25 -2.14
CA SER A 116 11.97 8.73 -0.93
C SER A 116 11.86 9.68 0.28
N THR A 117 11.35 10.91 0.09
CA THR A 117 11.15 11.92 1.14
C THR A 117 9.71 11.97 1.68
N LEU A 118 8.76 11.21 1.13
CA LEU A 118 7.42 11.09 1.73
C LEU A 118 7.42 9.93 2.73
N SER A 119 7.41 10.23 4.04
CA SER A 119 7.45 9.21 5.10
C SER A 119 6.30 8.20 5.05
N ASN A 120 5.21 8.52 4.35
CA ASN A 120 3.98 7.73 4.31
C ASN A 120 3.71 7.16 2.90
N SER A 121 4.75 6.73 2.20
CA SER A 121 4.58 6.12 0.88
C SER A 121 5.51 4.95 0.64
N TYR A 122 5.05 4.02 -0.17
CA TYR A 122 5.81 2.89 -0.68
C TYR A 122 6.14 3.16 -2.15
N ASN A 123 7.43 3.12 -2.48
CA ASN A 123 7.91 3.23 -3.85
C ASN A 123 8.95 2.15 -4.11
N VAL A 124 8.76 1.37 -5.17
CA VAL A 124 9.72 0.38 -5.60
C VAL A 124 9.84 0.33 -7.12
N THR A 125 11.07 0.10 -7.55
CA THR A 125 11.41 -0.14 -8.95
C THR A 125 12.07 -1.50 -9.05
N LYS A 126 11.53 -2.40 -9.88
CA LYS A 126 12.06 -3.75 -10.09
C LYS A 126 12.12 -4.07 -11.58
N PRO A 127 13.16 -4.78 -12.05
CA PRO A 127 13.11 -5.37 -13.38
C PRO A 127 12.05 -6.48 -13.41
N ILE A 128 11.37 -6.62 -14.55
CA ILE A 128 10.41 -7.69 -14.79
C ILE A 128 10.69 -8.33 -16.15
N GLN A 129 10.65 -9.66 -16.18
CA GLN A 129 10.92 -10.48 -17.35
C GLN A 129 9.62 -11.13 -17.81
N PHE A 130 9.39 -11.13 -19.11
CA PHE A 130 8.32 -11.82 -19.82
C PHE A 130 8.94 -12.79 -20.83
N GLN A 131 8.14 -13.65 -21.44
CA GLN A 131 8.60 -14.54 -22.51
C GLN A 131 9.11 -13.77 -23.75
N ASP A 132 8.50 -12.63 -24.04
CA ASP A 132 8.69 -11.82 -25.25
C ASP A 132 9.51 -10.54 -25.00
N GLY A 133 9.98 -10.30 -23.77
CA GLY A 133 10.81 -9.14 -23.48
C GLY A 133 11.05 -8.86 -21.99
N SER A 134 11.78 -7.78 -21.71
CA SER A 134 12.02 -7.30 -20.35
C SER A 134 11.65 -5.84 -20.24
N LEU A 135 11.03 -5.48 -19.12
CA LEU A 135 10.64 -4.11 -18.79
C LEU A 135 11.08 -3.80 -17.35
N THR A 136 10.87 -2.56 -16.95
CA THR A 136 10.99 -2.13 -15.55
C THR A 136 9.61 -1.83 -15.00
N LEU A 137 9.29 -2.46 -13.87
CA LEU A 137 8.07 -2.25 -13.10
C LEU A 137 8.32 -1.19 -12.03
N ILE A 138 7.45 -0.18 -12.01
CA ILE A 138 7.42 0.86 -10.99
C ILE A 138 6.07 0.79 -10.30
N VAL A 139 6.12 0.71 -8.97
CA VAL A 139 4.94 0.71 -8.11
C VAL A 139 5.06 1.81 -7.08
N PHE A 140 4.01 2.60 -6.97
CA PHE A 140 3.86 3.66 -6.00
C PHE A 140 2.52 3.50 -5.27
N ALA A 141 2.56 3.51 -3.94
CA ALA A 141 1.36 3.51 -3.10
C ALA A 141 1.54 4.49 -1.96
N THR A 142 0.47 5.18 -1.56
CA THR A 142 0.46 6.00 -0.34
C THR A 142 -0.15 5.20 0.79
N PHE A 143 0.42 5.31 1.98
CA PHE A 143 -0.23 4.86 3.19
C PHE A 143 -1.26 5.92 3.58
N GLN A 144 -2.51 5.50 3.82
CA GLN A 144 -3.52 6.44 4.28
C GLN A 144 -3.06 7.01 5.62
N PRO A 145 -3.07 8.34 5.80
CA PRO A 145 -2.68 8.95 7.06
C PRO A 145 -3.59 8.42 8.17
N ILE A 146 -3.00 7.72 9.14
CA ILE A 146 -3.73 7.23 10.31
C ILE A 146 -4.22 8.41 11.17
N ASP A 147 -3.56 9.56 11.06
CA ASP A 147 -3.93 10.82 11.73
C ASP A 147 -5.29 11.39 11.31
N GLU A 148 -5.83 11.01 10.15
CA GLU A 148 -7.21 11.38 9.78
C GLU A 148 -8.25 10.49 10.46
N ALA A 149 -7.92 9.22 10.73
CA ALA A 149 -8.81 8.28 11.43
C ALA A 149 -8.83 8.49 12.95
N SER A 150 -7.86 9.22 13.51
CA SER A 150 -7.77 9.53 14.95
C SER A 150 -8.42 10.85 15.36
N GLN A 151 -8.84 11.68 14.39
CA GLN A 151 -9.48 12.99 14.63
C GLN A 151 -11.01 12.96 14.62
N VAL A 152 -11.64 11.79 14.45
CA VAL A 152 -13.10 11.61 14.52
C VAL A 152 -13.59 11.18 15.90
#